data_AF-A0A964WYS5-F1
#
_entry.id   AF-A0A964WYS5-F1
#
_cell.length_a   1.000
_cell.length_b   1.000
_cell.length_c   1.000
_cell.angle_alpha   90.00
_cell.angle_beta   90.00
_cell.angle_gamma   90.00
#
_symmetry.space_group_name_H-M   'P 1'
#
loop_
_entity.id
_entity.type
_entity.pdbx_description
1 polymer ?
#
loop_
_entity_poly.entity_id
_entity_poly.type
_entity_poly.pdbx_seq_one_letter_code
_entity_poly.pdbx_strand_id
1 'polypeptide(L)' 'TAVGLTGTSITVTDAGGTLSQDLDGTFATDAELAALNTDDADADPTNELNTAVGLTGTSITVTDAGGTLSQDLDGTFA' A
#
# COMPACT_ATOMS: atom_id res chain seq x y z
N THR A 1 -3.90 -17.27 38.87
CA THR A 1 -3.80 -16.13 37.94
C THR A 1 -4.53 -16.48 36.67
N ALA A 2 -5.48 -15.66 36.26
CA ALA A 2 -6.17 -15.79 34.98
C ALA A 2 -5.69 -14.65 34.06
N VAL A 3 -5.53 -14.96 32.77
CA VAL A 3 -5.24 -13.97 31.73
C VAL A 3 -6.41 -13.96 30.77
N GLY A 4 -6.96 -12.78 30.51
CA GLY A 4 -8.07 -12.56 29.59
C GLY A 4 -7.71 -11.50 28.55
N LEU A 5 -8.28 -11.66 27.35
CA LEU A 5 -8.25 -10.65 26.29
C LEU A 5 -9.68 -10.19 26.04
N THR A 6 -9.92 -8.88 26.09
CA THR A 6 -11.21 -8.28 25.74
C THR A 6 -10.98 -7.01 24.93
N GLY A 7 -11.42 -6.99 23.67
CA GLY A 7 -11.04 -5.92 22.74
C GLY A 7 -9.51 -5.85 22.61
N THR A 8 -8.95 -4.66 22.85
CA THR A 8 -7.50 -4.38 22.88
C THR A 8 -6.87 -4.56 24.27
N SER A 9 -7.65 -4.89 25.30
CA SER A 9 -7.14 -4.94 26.68
C SER A 9 -6.73 -6.34 27.10
N ILE A 10 -5.51 -6.47 27.63
CA ILE A 10 -5.06 -7.64 28.39
C ILE A 10 -5.39 -7.40 29.85
N THR A 11 -6.08 -8.36 30.46
CA THR A 11 -6.36 -8.35 31.89
C THR A 11 -5.69 -9.54 32.57
N VAL A 12 -4.99 -9.28 33.67
CA VAL A 12 -4.43 -10.30 34.54
C VAL A 12 -5.02 -10.15 35.92
N THR A 13 -5.66 -11.19 36.43
CA THR A 13 -6.23 -11.23 37.78
C THR A 13 -5.58 -12.32 38.62
N ASP A 14 -5.13 -11.94 39.82
CA ASP A 14 -4.64 -12.85 40.85
C ASP A 14 -5.19 -12.47 42.25
N ALA A 15 -4.62 -13.06 43.30
CA ALA A 15 -5.06 -12.80 44.68
C ALA A 15 -4.77 -11.36 45.17
N GLY A 16 -3.87 -10.64 44.50
CA GLY A 16 -3.52 -9.24 44.78
C GLY A 16 -4.36 -8.22 44.00
N GLY A 17 -5.22 -8.67 43.08
CA GLY A 17 -6.13 -7.81 42.33
C GLY A 17 -6.04 -8.00 40.82
N THR A 18 -6.38 -6.95 40.08
CA THR A 18 -6.45 -6.96 38.61
C THR A 18 -5.58 -5.86 38.03
N LEU A 19 -4.71 -6.23 37.08
CA LEU A 19 -4.00 -5.30 36.21
C LEU A 19 -4.60 -5.37 34.81
N SER A 20 -4.86 -4.20 34.20
CA SER A 20 -5.30 -4.09 32.81
C SER A 20 -4.37 -3.19 32.03
N GLN A 21 -3.94 -3.65 30.86
CA GLN A 21 -3.18 -2.85 29.90
C GLN A 21 -3.98 -2.76 28.61
N ASP A 22 -4.25 -1.54 28.17
CA ASP A 22 -4.80 -1.27 26.84
C ASP A 22 -3.68 -1.28 25.80
N LEU A 23 -3.92 -1.96 24.67
CA LEU A 23 -2.98 -2.12 23.58
C LEU A 23 -3.34 -1.33 22.32
N ASP A 24 -4.47 -0.60 22.33
CA ASP A 24 -4.98 0.16 21.17
C ASP A 24 -3.93 1.10 20.57
N GLY A 25 -3.13 1.75 21.41
CA GLY A 25 -2.05 2.64 20.96
C GLY A 25 -0.78 1.95 20.42
N THR A 26 -0.67 0.62 20.48
CA THR A 26 0.53 -0.14 20.06
C THR A 26 0.25 -1.16 18.95
N PHE A 27 -0.93 -1.76 18.94
CA PHE A 27 -1.30 -2.78 17.96
C PHE A 27 -2.59 -2.38 17.24
N ALA A 28 -2.55 -2.37 15.91
CA ALA A 28 -3.76 -2.20 15.11
C ALA A 28 -4.67 -3.43 15.27
N THR A 29 -5.96 -3.18 15.39
CA THR A 29 -7.02 -4.19 15.34
C THR A 29 -7.27 -4.64 13.90
N ASP A 30 -7.94 -5.79 13.74
CA ASP A 30 -8.38 -6.28 12.42
C ASP A 30 -9.30 -5.27 11.71
N ALA A 31 -10.10 -4.52 12.47
CA ALA A 31 -10.99 -3.49 11.93
C ALA A 31 -10.20 -2.29 11.39
N GLU A 32 -9.17 -1.84 12.11
CA GLU A 32 -8.30 -0.75 11.64
C GLU A 32 -7.46 -1.17 10.45
N LEU A 33 -6.97 -2.42 10.43
CA LEU A 33 -6.24 -2.96 9.29
C LEU A 33 -7.13 -3.09 8.05
N ALA A 34 -8.39 -3.51 8.22
CA ALA A 34 -9.36 -3.57 7.12
C ALA A 34 -9.79 -2.18 6.64
N ALA A 35 -9.74 -1.17 7.52
CA ALA A 35 -10.00 0.22 7.20
C ALA A 35 -8.76 0.96 6.64
N LEU A 36 -7.58 0.31 6.64
CA LEU A 36 -6.38 0.90 6.07
C LEU A 36 -6.59 1.09 4.57
N ASN A 37 -6.70 2.36 4.16
CA ASN A 37 -6.75 2.69 2.76
C ASN A 37 -5.35 2.46 2.16
N THR A 38 -5.20 1.38 1.38
CA THR A 38 -3.97 1.09 0.63
C THR A 38 -3.86 1.89 -0.66
N ASP A 39 -4.90 2.66 -1.00
CA ASP A 39 -4.87 3.61 -2.10
C ASP A 39 -3.92 4.74 -1.73
N ASP A 40 -2.73 4.73 -2.32
CA ASP A 40 -1.66 5.71 -2.09
C ASP A 40 -1.94 7.07 -2.76
N ALA A 41 -3.17 7.25 -3.24
CA ALA A 41 -3.69 8.44 -3.89
C ALA A 41 -2.95 8.83 -5.17
N ASP A 42 -2.10 7.95 -5.69
CA ASP A 42 -1.49 8.06 -7.03
C ASP A 42 -2.11 7.04 -8.00
N ALA A 43 -3.39 6.75 -7.80
CA ALA A 43 -4.24 5.95 -8.68
C ALA A 43 -5.31 6.82 -9.35
N ASP A 44 -4.97 8.06 -9.71
CA ASP A 44 -5.88 8.97 -10.42
C ASP A 44 -6.04 8.52 -11.88
N PRO A 45 -7.16 7.85 -12.26
CA PRO A 45 -7.37 7.21 -13.56
C PRO A 45 -7.25 8.17 -14.77
N THR A 46 -7.20 9.49 -14.51
CA THR A 46 -7.03 10.51 -15.53
C THR A 46 -5.58 10.73 -15.96
N ASN A 47 -4.58 10.19 -15.22
CA ASN A 47 -3.16 10.40 -15.48
C ASN A 47 -2.40 9.15 -15.99
N GLU A 48 -3.01 7.96 -16.00
CA GLU A 48 -2.44 6.71 -16.53
C GLU A 48 -2.70 6.55 -18.04
N LEU A 49 -2.41 7.61 -18.79
CA LEU A 49 -2.70 7.68 -20.23
C LEU A 49 -1.87 6.69 -21.06
N ASN A 50 -0.65 6.36 -20.60
CA ASN A 50 0.22 5.38 -21.24
C ASN A 50 -0.09 3.98 -20.72
N THR A 51 -0.47 3.08 -21.63
CA THR A 51 -0.88 1.70 -21.30
C THR A 51 0.24 0.68 -21.48
N ALA A 52 1.28 1.01 -22.25
CA ALA A 52 2.46 0.17 -22.38
C ALA A 52 3.72 1.00 -22.71
N VAL A 53 4.86 0.55 -22.19
CA VAL A 53 6.19 1.04 -22.57
C VAL A 53 7.07 -0.16 -22.85
N GLY A 54 7.82 -0.12 -23.96
CA GLY A 54 8.72 -1.19 -24.36
C GLY A 54 10.00 -0.65 -24.98
N LEU A 55 11.11 -1.38 -24.82
CA LEU A 55 12.39 -1.10 -25.47
C LEU A 55 12.75 -2.28 -26.36
N THR A 56 12.94 -2.03 -27.66
CA THR A 56 13.39 -3.04 -28.63
C THR A 56 14.61 -2.52 -29.37
N GLY A 57 15.76 -3.16 -29.16
CA GLY A 57 17.04 -2.63 -29.62
C GLY A 57 17.30 -1.26 -28.97
N THR A 58 17.37 -0.23 -29.81
CA THR A 58 17.57 1.19 -29.44
C THR A 58 16.29 1.99 -29.48
N SER A 59 15.15 1.38 -29.84
CA SER A 59 13.88 2.06 -29.94
C SER A 59 13.03 1.92 -28.68
N ILE A 60 12.69 3.04 -28.05
CA ILE A 60 11.63 3.09 -27.04
C ILE A 60 10.27 3.26 -27.72
N THR A 61 9.28 2.51 -27.24
CA THR A 61 7.89 2.57 -27.69
C THR A 61 7.00 2.89 -26.50
N VAL A 62 6.05 3.80 -26.71
CA VAL A 62 5.03 4.19 -25.73
C VAL A 62 3.68 4.05 -26.42
N THR A 63 2.75 3.34 -25.79
CA THR A 63 1.39 3.13 -26.32
C THR A 63 0.37 3.81 -25.43
N ASP A 64 -0.47 4.64 -26.04
CA ASP A 64 -1.61 5.31 -25.42
C ASP A 64 -2.88 5.11 -26.28
N ALA A 65 -3.96 5.84 -25.97
CA ALA A 65 -5.21 5.79 -26.73
C ALA A 65 -5.08 6.30 -28.18
N GLY A 66 -4.06 7.10 -28.48
CA GLY A 66 -3.72 7.60 -29.81
C GLY A 66 -2.87 6.64 -30.65
N GLY A 67 -2.41 5.53 -30.06
CA GLY A 67 -1.62 4.49 -30.72
C GLY A 67 -0.24 4.34 -30.11
N THR A 68 0.72 3.84 -30.88
CA THR A 68 2.10 3.63 -30.43
C THR A 68 3.03 4.68 -31.03
N LEU A 69 3.70 5.47 -30.18
CA LEU A 69 4.83 6.30 -30.54
C LEU A 69 6.13 5.52 -30.38
N SER A 70 7.07 5.72 -31.29
CA SER A 70 8.40 5.12 -31.26
C SER A 70 9.46 6.20 -31.40
N GLN A 71 10.45 6.18 -30.52
CA GLN A 71 11.63 7.04 -30.59
C GLN A 71 12.87 6.17 -30.63
N ASP A 72 13.71 6.41 -31.63
CA ASP A 72 15.03 5.81 -31.73
C ASP A 72 16.00 6.55 -30.80
N LEU A 73 16.76 5.80 -30.01
CA LEU A 73 17.76 6.32 -29.07
C LEU A 73 19.19 6.15 -29.62
N ASP A 74 19.38 5.59 -30.82
CA ASP A 74 20.70 5.48 -31.48
C ASP A 74 21.04 6.62 -32.44
N GLY A 75 20.35 7.74 -32.35
CA GLY A 75 20.81 9.00 -32.90
C GLY A 75 21.22 9.92 -31.77
N THR A 76 22.47 10.40 -31.78
CA THR A 76 22.90 11.58 -31.01
C THR A 76 21.78 12.61 -31.09
N PHE A 77 21.18 12.99 -29.94
CA PHE A 77 20.22 14.09 -29.89
C PHE A 77 20.85 15.30 -30.60
N ALA A 78 20.41 15.60 -31.82
CA ALA A 78 20.89 16.72 -32.61
C ALA A 78 19.95 17.92 -32.40
#